data_AF-A0A2P5VK78-F1
#
_entry.id   AF-A0A2P5VK78-F1
#
_cell.length_a   1.000
_cell.length_b   1.000
_cell.length_c   1.000
_cell.angle_alpha   90.00
_cell.angle_beta   90.00
_cell.angle_gamma   90.00
#
_symmetry.space_group_name_H-M   'P 1'
#
loop_
_entity.id
_entity.type
_entity.pdbx_description
1 polymer ?
#
loop_
_entity_poly.entity_id
_entity_poly.type
_entity_poly.pdbx_seq_one_letter_code
_entity_poly.pdbx_strand_id
1 'polypeptide(L)' 'MAEIFPNLFSSLKIGHYTLKNRIMNTGHAAHFQTGDGLPTERYV' A
#
# COMPACT_ATOMS: atom_id res chain seq x y z
N MET A 1 -18.79 2.58 -12.48
CA MET A 1 -17.40 2.70 -11.96
C MET A 1 -16.43 1.73 -12.62
N ALA A 2 -16.78 0.44 -12.79
CA ALA A 2 -15.91 -0.52 -13.48
C ALA A 2 -15.56 -0.14 -14.93
N GLU A 3 -16.45 0.55 -15.65
CA GLU A 3 -16.24 0.93 -17.05
C GLU A 3 -15.10 1.93 -17.27
N ILE A 4 -14.76 2.76 -16.28
CA ILE A 4 -13.72 3.79 -16.42
C ILE A 4 -12.33 3.21 -16.12
N PHE A 5 -12.24 2.23 -15.21
CA PHE A 5 -10.98 1.63 -14.77
C PHE A 5 -11.08 0.10 -14.70
N PRO A 6 -11.11 -0.59 -15.85
CA PRO A 6 -11.42 -2.02 -15.92
C PRO A 6 -10.44 -2.90 -15.14
N ASN A 7 -9.20 -2.43 -14.95
CA ASN A 7 -8.15 -3.20 -14.27
C ASN A 7 -7.87 -2.75 -12.84
N LEU A 8 -8.36 -1.58 -12.40
CA LEU A 8 -7.92 -0.99 -11.13
C LEU A 8 -8.36 -1.85 -9.93
N PHE A 9 -9.53 -2.46 -10.03
CA PHE A 9 -10.13 -3.30 -8.98
C PHE A 9 -10.01 -4.79 -9.27
N SER A 10 -9.31 -5.19 -10.34
CA SER A 10 -9.02 -6.60 -10.60
C SER A 10 -7.86 -7.06 -9.72
N SER A 11 -7.84 -8.37 -9.42
CA SER A 11 -6.74 -8.93 -8.63
C SER A 11 -5.41 -8.87 -9.37
N LEU A 12 -4.32 -8.87 -8.61
CA LEU A 12 -2.96 -8.87 -9.13
C LEU A 12 -2.12 -9.86 -8.31
N LYS A 13 -1.51 -10.84 -8.99
CA LYS A 13 -0.57 -11.77 -8.37
C LYS A 13 0.83 -11.17 -8.39
N ILE A 14 1.46 -11.05 -7.22
CA ILE A 14 2.84 -10.60 -7.05
C ILE A 14 3.57 -11.62 -6.17
N GLY A 15 4.53 -12.33 -6.75
CA GLY A 15 5.18 -13.46 -6.06
C GLY A 15 4.16 -14.49 -5.58
N HIS A 16 4.13 -14.73 -4.27
CA HIS A 16 3.21 -15.67 -3.62
C HIS A 16 1.90 -15.02 -3.14
N TYR A 17 1.72 -13.70 -3.31
CA TYR A 17 0.54 -12.97 -2.86
C TYR A 17 -0.43 -12.68 -4.00
N THR A 18 -1.72 -12.68 -3.68
CA THR A 18 -2.79 -12.19 -4.56
C THR A 18 -3.42 -10.97 -3.92
N LEU A 19 -3.22 -9.80 -4.52
CA LEU A 19 -3.79 -8.54 -4.06
C LEU A 19 -5.24 -8.42 -4.51
N LYS A 20 -6.10 -7.82 -3.67
CA LYS A 20 -7.52 -7.60 -3.96
C LYS A 20 -7.78 -6.57 -5.07
N ASN A 21 -6.84 -5.66 -5.29
CA ASN A 21 -6.91 -4.61 -6.29
C ASN A 21 -5.48 -4.14 -6.64
N ARG A 22 -5.39 -3.17 -7.56
CA ARG A 22 -4.12 -2.62 -8.06
C ARG A 22 -3.82 -1.23 -7.49
N ILE A 23 -4.44 -0.86 -6.38
CA ILE A 23 -4.21 0.41 -5.68
C ILE A 23 -3.16 0.18 -4.60
N MET A 24 -2.08 0.96 -4.63
CA MET A 24 -0.96 0.81 -3.71
C MET A 24 -0.61 2.17 -3.08
N ASN A 25 -0.32 2.17 -1.79
CA ASN A 25 0.37 3.28 -1.15
C ASN A 25 1.88 3.09 -1.31
N THR A 26 2.55 4.03 -1.96
CA THR A 26 4.01 3.96 -2.16
C THR A 26 4.76 4.32 -0.89
N GLY A 27 6.03 3.92 -0.79
CA GLY A 27 6.89 4.31 0.34
C GLY A 27 6.93 5.83 0.50
N HIS A 28 6.42 6.32 1.63
CA HIS A 28 6.39 7.74 1.97
C HIS A 28 6.93 7.92 3.39
N ALA A 29 7.95 8.77 3.55
CA ALA A 29 8.52 9.07 4.86
C ALA A 29 7.57 9.99 5.64
N ALA A 30 6.77 9.42 6.54
CA ALA A 30 5.82 10.19 7.35
C ALA A 30 6.46 10.88 8.57
N HIS A 31 7.75 10.64 8.83
CA HIS A 31 8.51 11.25 9.92
C HIS A 31 7.95 10.98 11.33
N PHE A 32 7.24 9.87 11.54
CA PHE A 32 6.78 9.43 12.86
C PHE A 32 7.72 8.39 13.52
N GLN A 33 8.97 8.34 13.10
CA GLN A 33 10.01 7.54 13.77
C GLN A 33 10.63 8.30 14.94
N THR A 34 11.12 7.57 15.94
CA THR A 34 12.01 8.10 16.99
C THR A 34 13.39 8.44 16.42
N GLY A 35 14.23 9.12 17.21
CA GLY A 35 15.56 9.58 16.77
C GLY A 35 16.54 8.45 16.39
N ASP A 36 16.29 7.23 16.86
CA ASP A 36 17.00 6.00 16.49
C ASP A 36 16.41 5.29 15.26
N GLY A 37 15.35 5.87 14.65
CA GLY A 37 14.72 5.36 13.44
C GLY A 37 13.62 4.32 13.66
N LEU A 38 13.25 4.01 14.91
CA LEU A 38 12.18 3.05 15.19
C LEU A 38 10.78 3.68 14.97
N PRO A 39 9.80 2.92 14.46
CA PRO A 39 8.44 3.42 14.31
C PRO A 39 7.78 3.65 15.67
N THR A 40 6.92 4.66 15.76
CA THR A 40 6.07 4.93 16.93
C THR A 40 4.65 4.37 16.73
N GLU A 41 3.83 4.42 17.79
CA GLU A 41 2.39 4.06 17.74
C GLU A 41 1.60 4.85 16.69
N ARG A 42 2.10 6.01 16.25
CA ARG A 42 1.45 6.82 15.21
C ARG A 42 1.56 6.20 13.80
N TYR A 43 2.42 5.20 13.60
CA TYR A 43 2.52 4.45 12.34
C TYR A 43 1.57 3.25 12.24
N VAL A 44 0.94 2.84 13.36
CA VAL A 44 0.09 1.63 13.45
C VAL A 44 -1.38 2.01 13.31
#